data_AF-A0A968RJU8-F1
#
_entry.id   AF-A0A968RJU8-F1
#
_cell.length_a   1.000
_cell.length_b   1.000
_cell.length_c   1.000
_cell.angle_alpha   90.00
_cell.angle_beta   90.00
_cell.angle_gamma   90.00
#
_symmetry.space_group_name_H-M   'P 1'
#
loop_
_entity.id
_entity.type
_entity.pdbx_description
1 polymer ?
#
loop_
_entity_poly.entity_id
_entity_poly.type
_entity_poly.pdbx_seq_one_letter_code
_entity_poly.pdbx_strand_id
1 'polypeptide(L)'
;MKILHLILLLSGTASLCAQHAPKKIGLPDVLKEVSGLYVASPDSLWWVNDSGNAPSLYLTNAKGQLVQQVKLPVRNVDWEDLTYDKMGNIYIGDFGNNANQRNNLKIYKYHLSSRALDSIMFNYPDQRAFPPASEDRNFDMEGFFWYNSQLHLFSKNKLPMGNYYTKHYTLSDAPGLQQATLRDSIYLPNRVVTSAAISPDYQTVALLTYDYKVHLKWFPKSKVSIFLLHHFNNTNFLRGDLSEQKSQVFYANFPIRIY
;
A
#
# COMPACT_ATOMS: atom_id res chain seq x y z
N MET A 1 11.99 -63.59 -20.40
CA MET A 1 11.47 -63.25 -19.06
C MET A 1 10.42 -62.15 -19.21
N LYS A 2 9.21 -62.44 -18.75
CA LYS A 2 8.10 -61.48 -18.54
C LYS A 2 8.35 -60.69 -17.25
N ILE A 3 7.79 -59.48 -17.16
CA ILE A 3 7.06 -58.85 -16.03
C ILE A 3 6.94 -57.35 -16.41
N LEU A 4 5.81 -56.92 -16.99
CA LEU A 4 4.51 -56.54 -16.40
C LEU A 4 4.49 -55.08 -15.89
N HIS A 5 3.48 -54.37 -16.39
CA HIS A 5 3.23 -52.93 -16.32
C HIS A 5 2.82 -52.42 -14.93
N LEU A 6 3.10 -51.14 -14.66
CA LEU A 6 2.17 -50.30 -13.92
C LEU A 6 2.17 -48.88 -14.49
N ILE A 7 1.21 -48.64 -15.38
CA ILE A 7 0.79 -47.29 -15.78
C ILE A 7 -0.13 -46.79 -14.67
N LEU A 8 0.35 -45.83 -13.87
CA LEU A 8 -0.52 -45.08 -12.97
C LEU A 8 -0.94 -43.80 -13.71
N LEU A 9 -2.08 -43.88 -14.40
CA LEU A 9 -2.84 -42.73 -14.87
C LEU A 9 -3.42 -42.01 -13.64
N LEU A 10 -2.66 -41.08 -13.05
CA LEU A 10 -3.28 -40.01 -12.28
C LEU A 10 -3.86 -39.01 -13.28
N SER A 11 -5.13 -39.20 -13.61
CA SER A 11 -6.00 -38.15 -14.11
C SER A 11 -6.23 -37.12 -12.99
N GLY A 12 -5.19 -36.36 -12.66
CA GLY A 12 -5.34 -35.11 -11.97
C GLY A 12 -5.63 -34.06 -13.03
N THR A 13 -6.88 -33.66 -13.16
CA THR A 13 -7.21 -32.37 -13.77
C THR A 13 -6.61 -31.30 -12.87
N ALA A 14 -5.33 -31.01 -13.07
CA ALA A 14 -4.75 -29.76 -12.60
C ALA A 14 -5.58 -28.68 -13.27
N SER A 15 -6.48 -28.08 -12.50
CA SER A 15 -7.14 -26.84 -12.89
C SER A 15 -6.00 -25.84 -13.05
N LEU A 16 -5.50 -25.72 -14.28
CA LEU A 16 -4.68 -24.61 -14.70
C LEU A 16 -5.59 -23.39 -14.56
N CYS A 17 -5.63 -22.81 -13.36
CA CYS A 17 -5.73 -21.37 -13.28
C CYS A 17 -4.49 -20.85 -14.00
N ALA A 18 -4.63 -20.67 -15.31
CA ALA A 18 -3.72 -19.86 -16.08
C ALA A 18 -3.65 -18.53 -15.35
N GLN A 19 -2.54 -18.29 -14.64
CA GLN A 19 -2.21 -16.94 -14.20
C GLN A 19 -2.04 -16.14 -15.48
N HIS A 20 -3.11 -15.47 -15.90
CA HIS A 20 -3.02 -14.48 -16.94
C HIS A 20 -1.95 -13.49 -16.49
N ALA A 21 -0.92 -13.31 -17.31
CA ALA A 21 0.07 -12.28 -17.05
C ALA A 21 -0.67 -10.96 -16.80
N PRO A 22 -0.26 -10.15 -15.81
CA PRO A 22 -0.96 -8.92 -15.48
C PRO A 22 -1.08 -8.06 -16.74
N LYS A 23 -2.31 -7.68 -17.07
CA LYS A 23 -2.60 -6.83 -18.23
C LYS A 23 -1.92 -5.48 -17.99
N LYS A 24 -0.92 -5.15 -18.81
CA LYS A 24 -0.32 -3.81 -18.81
C LYS A 24 -1.34 -2.82 -19.38
N ILE A 25 -1.58 -1.74 -18.66
CA ILE A 25 -2.39 -0.60 -19.12
C ILE A 25 -1.49 0.62 -19.24
N GLY A 26 -1.73 1.44 -20.26
CA GLY A 26 -1.08 2.76 -20.36
C GLY A 26 -1.84 3.74 -19.49
N LEU A 27 -1.14 4.48 -18.63
CA LEU A 27 -1.75 5.54 -17.82
C LEU A 27 -1.74 6.87 -18.60
N PRO A 28 -2.75 7.74 -18.39
CA PRO A 28 -2.80 9.05 -19.01
C PRO A 28 -1.73 9.96 -18.40
N ASP A 29 -1.25 10.95 -19.15
CA ASP A 29 -0.17 11.88 -18.74
C ASP A 29 -0.43 12.65 -17.46
N VAL A 30 -1.69 12.73 -17.00
CA VAL A 30 -2.04 13.37 -15.73
C VAL A 30 -1.66 12.51 -14.51
N LEU A 31 -1.47 11.20 -14.69
CA LEU A 31 -1.06 10.24 -13.67
C LEU A 31 0.46 10.00 -13.73
N LYS A 32 1.24 11.02 -13.38
CA LYS A 32 2.71 11.01 -13.50
C LYS A 32 3.41 10.30 -12.35
N GLU A 33 2.85 10.43 -11.16
CA GLU A 33 3.45 9.98 -9.89
C GLU A 33 2.33 9.36 -9.07
N VAL A 34 1.62 8.39 -9.65
CA VAL A 34 0.53 7.66 -8.97
C VAL A 34 1.02 7.23 -7.60
N SER A 35 0.29 7.43 -6.51
CA SER A 35 0.67 6.91 -5.19
C SER A 35 -0.29 5.88 -4.60
N GLY A 36 -1.50 5.78 -5.14
CA GLY A 36 -2.49 4.78 -4.70
C GLY A 36 -3.47 4.39 -5.79
N LEU A 37 -4.06 3.20 -5.63
CA LEU A 37 -5.03 2.61 -6.55
C LEU A 37 -6.19 1.95 -5.78
N TYR A 38 -7.42 2.25 -6.22
CA TYR A 38 -8.63 1.52 -5.87
C TYR A 38 -9.31 1.00 -7.13
N VAL A 39 -9.39 -0.33 -7.24
CA VAL A 39 -10.18 -1.01 -8.27
C VAL A 39 -11.62 -1.15 -7.79
N ALA A 40 -12.48 -0.19 -8.13
CA ALA A 40 -13.90 -0.19 -7.76
C ALA A 40 -14.72 -1.21 -8.57
N SER A 41 -14.33 -1.43 -9.82
CA SER A 41 -14.86 -2.46 -10.70
C SER A 41 -13.82 -2.82 -11.76
N PRO A 42 -14.02 -3.90 -12.55
CA PRO A 42 -13.11 -4.23 -13.66
C PRO A 42 -12.86 -3.08 -14.64
N ASP A 43 -13.77 -2.11 -14.75
CA ASP A 43 -13.68 -0.95 -15.65
C ASP A 43 -13.71 0.40 -14.91
N SER A 44 -13.41 0.42 -13.61
CA SER A 44 -13.39 1.63 -12.79
C SER A 44 -12.22 1.60 -11.80
N LEU A 45 -11.15 2.30 -12.15
CA LEU A 45 -9.91 2.38 -11.38
C LEU A 45 -9.71 3.81 -10.90
N TRP A 46 -9.72 4.03 -9.60
CA TRP A 46 -9.47 5.31 -8.96
C TRP A 46 -8.01 5.42 -8.55
N TRP A 47 -7.43 6.61 -8.77
CA TRP A 47 -6.02 6.89 -8.56
C TRP A 47 -5.84 8.22 -7.84
N VAL A 48 -4.73 8.33 -7.12
CA VAL A 48 -4.16 9.59 -6.65
C VAL A 48 -2.71 9.69 -7.10
N ASN A 49 -2.19 10.90 -7.21
CA ASN A 49 -0.75 11.15 -7.35
C ASN A 49 -0.15 11.57 -6.00
N ASP A 50 1.16 11.38 -5.88
CA ASP A 50 2.02 11.80 -4.79
C ASP A 50 2.08 13.33 -4.62
N SER A 51 2.76 13.78 -3.56
CA SER A 51 3.03 15.18 -3.21
C SER A 51 3.49 16.04 -4.39
N GLY A 52 3.20 17.34 -4.32
CA GLY A 52 3.52 18.29 -5.38
C GLY A 52 2.57 18.27 -6.59
N ASN A 53 1.72 17.24 -6.71
CA ASN A 53 0.70 17.15 -7.75
C ASN A 53 -0.64 17.77 -7.31
N ALA A 54 -1.56 17.90 -8.28
CA ALA A 54 -2.90 18.41 -8.01
C ALA A 54 -3.65 17.51 -7.00
N PRO A 55 -4.37 18.08 -6.02
CA PRO A 55 -5.16 17.33 -5.04
C PRO A 55 -6.44 16.82 -5.72
N SER A 56 -6.32 15.74 -6.47
CA SER A 56 -7.41 15.20 -7.28
C SER A 56 -7.46 13.68 -7.23
N LEU A 57 -8.68 13.16 -7.28
CA LEU A 57 -8.96 11.77 -7.61
C LEU A 57 -9.14 11.65 -9.12
N TYR A 58 -8.56 10.62 -9.71
CA TYR A 58 -8.68 10.33 -11.14
C TYR A 58 -9.33 8.98 -11.32
N LEU A 59 -10.33 8.90 -12.20
CA LEU A 59 -10.97 7.64 -12.58
C LEU A 59 -10.53 7.29 -13.99
N THR A 60 -10.01 6.07 -14.19
CA THR A 60 -9.78 5.50 -15.50
C THR A 60 -10.63 4.25 -15.71
N ASN A 61 -10.84 3.89 -16.97
CA ASN A 61 -11.39 2.59 -17.35
C ASN A 61 -10.30 1.49 -17.39
N ALA A 62 -10.67 0.25 -17.75
CA ALA A 62 -9.78 -0.92 -17.83
C ALA A 62 -8.70 -0.83 -18.94
N LYS A 63 -8.75 0.22 -19.76
CA LYS A 63 -7.77 0.54 -20.79
C LYS A 63 -6.82 1.67 -20.35
N GLY A 64 -7.01 2.21 -19.14
CA GLY A 64 -6.25 3.35 -18.63
C GLY A 64 -6.67 4.70 -19.24
N GLN A 65 -7.83 4.78 -19.89
CA GLN A 65 -8.35 6.04 -20.41
C GLN A 65 -8.99 6.84 -19.28
N LEU A 66 -8.64 8.12 -19.16
CA LEU A 66 -9.22 9.01 -18.15
C LEU A 66 -10.72 9.21 -18.43
N VAL A 67 -11.54 8.87 -17.45
CA VAL A 67 -13.00 9.01 -17.47
C VAL A 67 -13.42 10.25 -16.70
N GLN A 68 -12.81 10.50 -15.54
CA GLN A 68 -13.19 11.60 -14.67
C GLN A 68 -12.00 12.09 -13.84
N GLN A 69 -11.97 13.39 -13.56
CA GLN A 69 -11.10 13.99 -12.55
C GLN A 69 -11.97 14.72 -11.53
N VAL A 70 -11.74 14.46 -10.24
CA VAL A 70 -12.41 15.14 -9.12
C VAL A 70 -11.37 15.94 -8.36
N LYS A 71 -11.41 17.27 -8.50
CA LYS A 71 -10.56 18.16 -7.72
C LYS A 71 -11.12 18.31 -6.30
N LEU A 72 -10.28 18.06 -5.31
CA LEU A 72 -10.64 18.21 -3.89
C LEU A 72 -10.24 19.59 -3.37
N PRO A 73 -11.05 20.22 -2.49
CA PRO A 73 -10.79 21.55 -1.94
C PRO A 73 -9.76 21.52 -0.79
N VAL A 74 -8.65 20.80 -0.98
CA VAL A 74 -7.58 20.60 0.00
C VAL A 74 -6.22 20.77 -0.68
N ARG A 75 -5.13 20.62 0.07
CA ARG A 75 -3.78 20.55 -0.49
C ARG A 75 -3.29 19.10 -0.42
N ASN A 76 -2.56 18.69 -1.44
CA ASN A 76 -1.75 17.49 -1.40
C ASN A 76 -0.43 17.85 -0.72
N VAL A 77 -0.32 17.58 0.59
CA VAL A 77 0.91 17.85 1.35
C VAL A 77 1.89 16.68 1.17
N ASP A 78 1.46 15.46 1.50
CA ASP A 78 2.21 14.23 1.21
C ASP A 78 1.24 13.04 1.09
N TRP A 79 0.60 12.91 -0.08
CA TRP A 79 -0.37 11.84 -0.37
C TRP A 79 0.32 10.55 -0.78
N GLU A 80 0.28 9.55 0.09
CA GLU A 80 1.11 8.35 -0.07
C GLU A 80 0.35 7.13 -0.59
N ASP A 81 -0.97 7.04 -0.33
CA ASP A 81 -1.78 5.90 -0.77
C ASP A 81 -3.29 6.25 -0.72
N LEU A 82 -4.14 5.36 -1.25
CA LEU A 82 -5.59 5.42 -1.08
C LEU A 82 -6.21 4.04 -0.79
N THR A 83 -7.35 4.02 -0.10
CA THR A 83 -8.14 2.81 0.13
C THR A 83 -9.64 3.13 0.09
N TYR A 84 -10.50 2.15 0.38
CA TYR A 84 -11.94 2.29 0.30
C TYR A 84 -12.67 1.43 1.33
N ASP A 85 -13.87 1.85 1.73
CA ASP A 85 -14.76 1.04 2.56
C ASP A 85 -15.84 0.31 1.75
N LYS A 86 -16.65 -0.50 2.45
CA LYS A 86 -17.77 -1.26 1.84
C LYS A 86 -18.83 -0.39 1.17
N MET A 87 -18.91 0.89 1.50
CA MET A 87 -19.85 1.84 0.88
C MET A 87 -19.24 2.52 -0.36
N GLY A 88 -17.96 2.25 -0.66
CA GLY A 88 -17.22 2.89 -1.73
C GLY A 88 -16.71 4.29 -1.38
N ASN A 89 -16.71 4.68 -0.10
CA ASN A 89 -16.04 5.92 0.29
C ASN A 89 -14.53 5.74 0.10
N ILE A 90 -13.87 6.74 -0.47
CA ILE A 90 -12.43 6.71 -0.75
C ILE A 90 -11.70 7.40 0.39
N TYR A 91 -10.68 6.73 0.92
CA TYR A 91 -9.79 7.26 1.94
C TYR A 91 -8.46 7.59 1.28
N ILE A 92 -7.93 8.79 1.52
CA ILE A 92 -6.69 9.29 0.91
C ILE A 92 -5.71 9.63 2.03
N GLY A 93 -4.55 8.97 2.03
CA GLY A 93 -3.55 9.09 3.08
C GLY A 93 -2.64 10.31 2.89
N ASP A 94 -2.92 11.42 3.58
CA ASP A 94 -2.03 12.58 3.65
C ASP A 94 -1.17 12.48 4.92
N PHE A 95 -0.29 11.48 4.92
CA PHE A 95 0.46 11.06 6.09
C PHE A 95 1.95 10.76 5.82
N GLY A 96 2.43 11.00 4.59
CA GLY A 96 3.86 10.95 4.30
C GLY A 96 4.63 11.92 5.19
N ASN A 97 5.74 11.48 5.75
CA ASN A 97 6.46 12.16 6.81
C ASN A 97 7.93 11.73 6.83
N ASN A 98 8.57 11.75 5.67
CA ASN A 98 9.97 11.39 5.47
C ASN A 98 10.91 12.05 6.51
N ALA A 99 10.69 13.32 6.85
CA ALA A 99 11.48 14.04 7.85
C ALA A 99 11.13 13.67 9.31
N ASN A 100 9.98 13.02 9.54
CA ASN A 100 9.39 12.70 10.85
C ASN A 100 9.07 13.95 11.68
N GLN A 101 8.80 15.07 11.01
CA GLN A 101 8.58 16.39 11.63
C GLN A 101 7.11 16.84 11.59
N ARG A 102 6.26 16.18 10.80
CA ARG A 102 4.85 16.55 10.66
C ARG A 102 4.05 16.16 11.91
N ASN A 103 3.21 17.08 12.34
CA ASN A 103 2.21 16.93 13.42
C ASN A 103 0.77 17.18 12.92
N ASN A 104 0.58 17.18 11.60
CA ASN A 104 -0.67 17.51 10.92
C ASN A 104 -1.15 16.38 10.00
N LEU A 105 -0.79 15.14 10.35
CA LEU A 105 -1.11 13.93 9.59
C LEU A 105 -2.62 13.73 9.56
N LYS A 106 -3.12 13.28 8.42
CA LYS A 106 -4.55 13.03 8.24
C LYS A 106 -4.84 12.05 7.13
N ILE A 107 -6.06 11.55 7.15
CA ILE A 107 -6.65 10.77 6.07
C ILE A 107 -7.93 11.50 5.66
N TYR A 108 -8.04 11.85 4.38
CA TYR A 108 -9.29 12.41 3.87
C TYR A 108 -10.26 11.27 3.58
N LYS A 109 -11.54 11.45 3.90
CA LYS A 109 -12.63 10.53 3.56
C LYS A 109 -13.57 11.22 2.57
N TYR A 110 -13.53 10.78 1.33
CA TYR A 110 -14.35 11.29 0.25
C TYR A 110 -15.54 10.37 0.00
N HIS A 111 -16.74 10.92 0.13
CA HIS A 111 -17.99 10.20 -0.08
C HIS A 111 -18.40 10.33 -1.55
N LEU A 112 -18.28 9.25 -2.33
CA LEU A 112 -18.53 9.31 -3.78
C LEU A 112 -19.96 9.76 -4.13
N SER A 113 -20.95 9.37 -3.33
CA SER A 113 -22.37 9.65 -3.57
C SER A 113 -22.75 11.11 -3.30
N SER A 114 -22.35 11.64 -2.14
CA SER A 114 -22.68 13.02 -1.71
C SER A 114 -21.65 14.06 -2.14
N ARG A 115 -20.46 13.61 -2.58
CA ARG A 115 -19.27 14.43 -2.83
C ARG A 115 -18.78 15.20 -1.60
N ALA A 116 -19.20 14.78 -0.41
CA ALA A 116 -18.70 15.33 0.84
C ALA A 116 -17.24 14.89 1.06
N LEU A 117 -16.47 15.74 1.74
CA LEU A 117 -15.08 15.48 2.10
C LEU A 117 -14.90 15.73 3.60
N ASP A 118 -14.57 14.66 4.32
CA ASP A 118 -14.22 14.69 5.73
C ASP A 118 -12.71 14.47 5.93
N SER A 119 -12.25 14.63 7.17
CA SER A 119 -10.88 14.31 7.54
C SER A 119 -10.80 13.59 8.89
N ILE A 120 -9.91 12.60 8.94
CA ILE A 120 -9.49 11.88 10.12
C ILE A 120 -8.08 12.38 10.42
N MET A 121 -7.93 13.21 11.44
CA MET A 121 -6.63 13.76 11.86
C MET A 121 -6.06 12.87 12.95
N PHE A 122 -4.75 12.63 12.97
CA PHE A 122 -4.19 11.76 13.99
C PHE A 122 -2.77 12.12 14.40
N ASN A 123 -2.44 11.67 15.62
CA ASN A 123 -1.08 11.66 16.15
C ASN A 123 -0.71 10.23 16.56
N TYR A 124 0.59 9.91 16.53
CA TYR A 124 1.07 8.62 17.04
C TYR A 124 1.14 8.64 18.57
N PRO A 125 0.83 7.50 19.22
CA PRO A 125 0.90 7.39 20.68
C PRO A 125 2.36 7.46 21.18
N ASP A 126 3.33 7.10 20.34
CA ASP A 126 4.74 6.91 20.65
C ASP A 126 5.69 7.94 20.02
N GLN A 127 5.18 8.95 19.31
CA GLN A 127 5.99 10.08 18.84
C GLN A 127 6.00 11.21 19.86
N ARG A 128 7.15 11.42 20.54
CA ARG A 128 7.31 12.49 21.54
C ARG A 128 8.07 13.71 21.04
N ALA A 129 8.76 13.61 19.92
CA ALA A 129 9.56 14.68 19.32
C ALA A 129 9.37 14.75 17.79
N PHE A 130 9.61 15.94 17.23
CA PHE A 130 9.37 16.27 15.82
C PHE A 130 10.59 17.03 15.26
N PRO A 131 11.64 16.33 14.77
CA PRO A 131 11.75 14.88 14.65
C PRO A 131 12.26 14.21 15.93
N PRO A 132 12.02 12.91 16.12
CA PRO A 132 12.73 12.14 17.14
C PRO A 132 14.21 11.96 16.77
N ALA A 133 14.96 11.40 17.72
CA ALA A 133 16.32 10.92 17.50
C ALA A 133 16.37 10.01 16.26
N SER A 134 17.51 9.98 15.56
CA SER A 134 17.57 9.37 14.22
C SER A 134 17.18 7.90 14.20
N GLU A 135 17.58 7.17 15.25
CA GLU A 135 17.31 5.77 15.53
C GLU A 135 15.84 5.46 15.81
N ASP A 136 15.08 6.47 16.26
CA ASP A 136 13.66 6.36 16.63
C ASP A 136 12.72 6.85 15.51
N ARG A 137 13.26 7.28 14.36
CA ARG A 137 12.47 7.80 13.22
C ARG A 137 11.75 6.65 12.52
N ASN A 138 10.49 6.43 12.89
CA ASN A 138 9.61 5.46 12.26
C ASN A 138 8.13 5.94 12.29
N PHE A 139 7.91 7.17 11.85
CA PHE A 139 6.63 7.88 11.84
C PHE A 139 6.24 8.39 10.43
N ASP A 140 6.79 7.74 9.42
CA ASP A 140 6.49 7.89 7.99
C ASP A 140 5.58 6.73 7.58
N MET A 141 4.45 6.99 6.92
CA MET A 141 3.48 5.97 6.52
C MET A 141 3.39 5.97 5.00
N GLU A 142 3.39 4.79 4.39
CA GLU A 142 3.15 4.66 2.95
C GLU A 142 2.09 3.62 2.59
N GLY A 143 1.66 2.75 3.51
CA GLY A 143 0.65 1.74 3.21
C GLY A 143 -0.48 1.70 4.21
N PHE A 144 -1.72 1.57 3.72
CA PHE A 144 -2.87 1.37 4.60
C PHE A 144 -4.06 0.75 3.87
N PHE A 145 -4.95 0.13 4.64
CA PHE A 145 -6.24 -0.34 4.14
C PHE A 145 -7.35 -0.16 5.16
N TRP A 146 -8.60 -0.10 4.67
CA TRP A 146 -9.77 -0.14 5.53
C TRP A 146 -10.22 -1.59 5.76
N TYR A 147 -10.51 -1.93 7.01
CA TYR A 147 -11.14 -3.20 7.38
C TYR A 147 -11.93 -3.03 8.69
N ASN A 148 -13.16 -3.55 8.72
CA ASN A 148 -14.00 -3.59 9.91
C ASN A 148 -14.12 -2.23 10.64
N SER A 149 -14.49 -1.17 9.90
CA SER A 149 -14.64 0.21 10.38
C SER A 149 -13.38 0.83 10.99
N GLN A 150 -12.21 0.28 10.64
CA GLN A 150 -10.91 0.80 11.03
C GLN A 150 -9.99 0.95 9.83
N LEU A 151 -9.10 1.91 9.93
CA LEU A 151 -7.96 2.07 9.04
C LEU A 151 -6.77 1.40 9.70
N HIS A 152 -6.09 0.53 8.95
CA HIS A 152 -4.88 -0.16 9.36
C HIS A 152 -3.70 0.40 8.59
N LEU A 153 -2.77 1.06 9.28
CA LEU A 153 -1.66 1.81 8.69
C LEU A 153 -0.32 1.10 8.96
N PHE A 154 0.58 1.15 8.00
CA PHE A 154 1.88 0.49 8.02
C PHE A 154 2.99 1.49 7.74
N SER A 155 3.95 1.54 8.66
CA SER A 155 5.05 2.51 8.57
C SER A 155 6.06 2.15 7.49
N LYS A 156 6.53 3.16 6.78
CA LYS A 156 7.76 3.08 6.03
C LYS A 156 8.92 3.39 6.97
N ASN A 157 9.71 2.36 7.24
CA ASN A 157 11.00 2.58 7.87
C ASN A 157 11.99 3.21 6.87
N LYS A 158 13.19 3.57 7.33
CA LYS A 158 14.21 4.19 6.49
C LYS A 158 15.25 3.18 6.00
N LEU A 159 15.66 3.32 4.75
CA LEU A 159 16.86 2.67 4.22
C LEU A 159 17.96 3.73 3.99
N PRO A 160 19.24 3.40 4.24
CA PRO A 160 19.76 2.24 4.96
C PRO A 160 19.80 2.44 6.49
N MET A 161 19.30 3.58 6.99
CA MET A 161 19.56 4.06 8.37
C MET A 161 18.49 3.64 9.39
N GLY A 162 17.42 2.97 8.97
CA GLY A 162 16.34 2.51 9.85
C GLY A 162 16.60 1.15 10.47
N ASN A 163 15.78 0.78 11.45
CA ASN A 163 15.86 -0.50 12.15
C ASN A 163 15.06 -1.64 11.49
N TYR A 164 14.55 -1.42 10.27
CA TYR A 164 13.77 -2.35 9.45
C TYR A 164 12.44 -2.85 10.04
N TYR A 165 11.99 -2.30 11.16
CA TYR A 165 10.65 -2.56 11.68
C TYR A 165 9.60 -1.73 10.95
N THR A 166 8.57 -2.40 10.43
CA THR A 166 7.31 -1.77 10.01
C THR A 166 6.35 -1.84 11.18
N LYS A 167 5.82 -0.70 11.63
CA LYS A 167 4.80 -0.63 12.68
C LYS A 167 3.40 -0.71 12.08
N HIS A 168 2.48 -1.35 12.80
CA HIS A 168 1.06 -1.41 12.48
C HIS A 168 0.27 -0.54 13.45
N TYR A 169 -0.42 0.46 12.91
CA TYR A 169 -1.31 1.35 13.67
C TYR A 169 -2.77 1.17 13.25
N THR A 170 -3.70 1.50 14.15
CA THR A 170 -5.12 1.60 13.82
C THR A 170 -5.74 2.94 14.19
N LEU A 171 -6.74 3.32 13.39
CA LEU A 171 -7.65 4.46 13.60
C LEU A 171 -9.09 4.01 13.35
N SER A 172 -10.06 4.62 14.03
CA SER A 172 -11.46 4.50 13.62
C SER A 172 -11.67 5.26 12.31
N ASP A 173 -12.61 4.81 11.47
CA ASP A 173 -13.00 5.50 10.23
C ASP A 173 -13.92 6.72 10.44
N ALA A 174 -14.14 7.12 11.70
CA ALA A 174 -14.89 8.31 12.09
C ALA A 174 -14.05 9.60 11.90
N PRO A 175 -14.60 10.67 11.31
CA PRO A 175 -13.93 11.96 11.20
C PRO A 175 -13.51 12.56 12.55
N GLY A 176 -12.52 13.45 12.53
CA GLY A 176 -12.04 14.18 13.70
C GLY A 176 -10.63 13.81 14.14
N LEU A 177 -10.18 14.45 15.21
CA LEU A 177 -8.85 14.20 15.79
C LEU A 177 -8.87 12.94 16.64
N GLN A 178 -7.95 12.03 16.36
CA GLN A 178 -7.76 10.77 17.07
C GLN A 178 -6.31 10.60 17.51
N GLN A 179 -6.09 9.72 18.50
CA GLN A 179 -4.77 9.15 18.74
C GLN A 179 -4.75 7.74 18.11
N ALA A 180 -3.76 7.46 17.27
CA ALA A 180 -3.59 6.13 16.70
C ALA A 180 -3.31 5.10 17.79
N THR A 181 -3.71 3.85 17.56
CA THR A 181 -3.34 2.73 18.44
C THR A 181 -2.20 1.94 17.80
N LEU A 182 -1.04 1.86 18.45
CA LEU A 182 0.04 0.96 18.03
C LEU A 182 -0.37 -0.49 18.35
N ARG A 183 -0.44 -1.35 17.33
CA ARG A 183 -0.93 -2.72 17.44
C ARG A 183 0.20 -3.75 17.52
N ASP A 184 1.15 -3.66 16.59
CA ASP A 184 2.27 -4.61 16.48
C ASP A 184 3.38 -4.01 15.59
N SER A 185 4.45 -4.76 15.38
CA SER A 185 5.48 -4.44 14.40
C SER A 185 6.10 -5.72 13.81
N ILE A 186 6.58 -5.63 12.58
CA ILE A 186 7.25 -6.73 11.89
C ILE A 186 8.64 -6.29 11.40
N TYR A 187 9.62 -7.15 11.60
CA TYR A 187 10.99 -6.93 11.12
C TYR A 187 11.12 -7.43 9.67
N LEU A 188 11.39 -6.51 8.74
CA LEU A 188 11.54 -6.80 7.32
C LEU A 188 12.96 -6.41 6.85
N PRO A 189 13.96 -7.30 6.98
CA PRO A 189 15.35 -6.95 6.78
C PRO A 189 15.61 -6.41 5.36
N ASN A 190 16.23 -5.24 5.27
CA ASN A 190 16.53 -4.53 4.02
C ASN A 190 15.30 -4.22 3.15
N ARG A 191 14.10 -4.17 3.73
CA ARG A 191 12.85 -3.88 3.03
C ARG A 191 12.13 -2.75 3.75
N VAL A 192 11.40 -1.96 2.97
CA VAL A 192 10.48 -0.94 3.47
C VAL A 192 9.15 -1.04 2.76
N VAL A 193 8.07 -0.80 3.48
CA VAL A 193 6.71 -0.81 2.94
C VAL A 193 6.44 0.46 2.15
N THR A 194 5.76 0.32 1.01
CA THR A 194 5.28 1.42 0.15
C THR A 194 3.79 1.41 -0.11
N SER A 195 3.10 0.30 0.19
CA SER A 195 1.64 0.20 0.15
C SER A 195 1.19 -1.05 0.90
N ALA A 196 -0.07 -1.12 1.29
CA ALA A 196 -0.68 -2.27 1.93
C ALA A 196 -2.11 -2.50 1.43
N ALA A 197 -2.51 -3.76 1.28
CA ALA A 197 -3.87 -4.13 0.90
C ALA A 197 -4.34 -5.38 1.65
N ILE A 198 -5.66 -5.54 1.76
CA ILE A 198 -6.29 -6.76 2.26
C ILE A 198 -7.12 -7.39 1.13
N SER A 199 -7.08 -8.71 1.01
CA SER A 199 -7.83 -9.44 -0.01
C SER A 199 -9.35 -9.33 0.21
N PRO A 200 -10.17 -9.48 -0.85
CA PRO A 200 -11.63 -9.37 -0.73
C PRO A 200 -12.28 -10.38 0.24
N ASP A 201 -11.66 -11.56 0.42
CA ASP A 201 -12.06 -12.58 1.38
C ASP A 201 -11.50 -12.35 2.81
N TYR A 202 -10.70 -11.30 2.97
CA TYR A 202 -10.04 -10.88 4.20
C TYR A 202 -9.08 -11.92 4.80
N GLN A 203 -8.62 -12.90 4.01
CA GLN A 203 -7.71 -13.95 4.47
C GLN A 203 -6.24 -13.63 4.23
N THR A 204 -5.94 -12.61 3.44
CA THR A 204 -4.58 -12.24 3.05
C THR A 204 -4.36 -10.74 3.20
N VAL A 205 -3.28 -10.37 3.87
CA VAL A 205 -2.75 -9.00 3.82
C VAL A 205 -1.50 -8.99 2.96
N ALA A 206 -1.42 -8.06 2.01
CA ALA A 206 -0.26 -7.84 1.17
C ALA A 206 0.44 -6.54 1.59
N LEU A 207 1.77 -6.61 1.78
CA LEU A 207 2.63 -5.45 1.96
C LEU A 207 3.54 -5.34 0.75
N LEU A 208 3.38 -4.27 -0.02
CA LEU A 208 4.29 -3.95 -1.12
C LEU A 208 5.56 -3.34 -0.54
N THR A 209 6.71 -3.85 -0.97
CA THR A 209 8.00 -3.43 -0.44
C THR A 209 9.06 -3.31 -1.53
N TYR A 210 10.09 -2.52 -1.26
CA TYR A 210 11.33 -2.55 -2.06
C TYR A 210 12.58 -2.63 -1.18
N ASP A 211 13.69 -3.12 -1.73
CA ASP A 211 15.02 -2.81 -1.22
C ASP A 211 15.69 -1.66 -1.97
N TYR A 212 16.60 -0.98 -1.28
CA TYR A 212 17.51 -0.04 -1.90
C TYR A 212 18.93 -0.59 -1.83
N LYS A 213 19.49 -0.98 -2.99
CA LYS A 213 20.90 -1.35 -3.10
C LYS A 213 21.60 -0.40 -4.06
N VAL A 214 22.59 0.34 -3.55
CA VAL A 214 23.53 1.06 -4.40
C VAL A 214 24.55 0.05 -4.93
N HIS A 215 24.46 -0.30 -6.20
CA HIS A 215 25.51 -1.08 -6.87
C HIS A 215 26.36 -0.13 -7.72
N LEU A 216 27.65 -0.05 -7.37
CA LEU A 216 28.70 0.61 -8.18
C LEU A 216 28.36 2.04 -8.68
N LYS A 217 27.90 2.95 -7.80
CA LYS A 217 27.70 4.41 -8.00
C LYS A 217 26.85 4.88 -9.22
N TRP A 218 26.47 4.02 -10.16
CA TRP A 218 25.87 4.42 -11.44
C TRP A 218 24.46 3.86 -11.68
N PHE A 219 24.05 2.78 -11.01
CA PHE A 219 22.70 2.22 -11.17
C PHE A 219 22.12 1.78 -9.82
N PRO A 220 21.25 2.58 -9.17
CA PRO A 220 20.48 2.09 -8.04
C PRO A 220 19.60 0.93 -8.52
N LYS A 221 19.70 -0.22 -7.86
CA LYS A 221 18.82 -1.36 -8.14
C LYS A 221 17.90 -1.54 -6.95
N SER A 222 16.61 -1.37 -7.17
CA SER A 222 15.56 -1.75 -6.23
C SER A 222 14.90 -3.04 -6.69
N LYS A 223 14.78 -3.99 -5.75
CA LYS A 223 13.98 -5.21 -5.93
C LYS A 223 12.68 -5.03 -5.19
N VAL A 224 11.58 -5.23 -5.90
CA VAL A 224 10.24 -5.22 -5.33
C VAL A 224 9.85 -6.60 -4.87
N SER A 225 9.30 -6.65 -3.67
CA SER A 225 8.73 -7.86 -3.09
C SER A 225 7.36 -7.53 -2.53
N ILE A 226 6.44 -8.48 -2.69
CA ILE A 226 5.16 -8.46 -2.00
C ILE A 226 5.27 -9.47 -0.87
N PHE A 227 5.14 -9.00 0.36
CA PHE A 227 5.00 -9.88 1.51
C PHE A 227 3.52 -10.19 1.71
N LEU A 228 3.18 -11.47 1.78
CA LEU A 228 1.83 -11.94 2.00
C LEU A 228 1.74 -12.55 3.40
N LEU A 229 0.78 -12.06 4.18
CA LEU A 229 0.44 -12.54 5.51
C LEU A 229 -0.88 -13.32 5.42
N HIS A 230 -0.86 -14.56 5.91
CA HIS A 230 -2.01 -15.47 5.92
C HIS A 230 -2.24 -16.04 7.32
N HIS A 231 -3.37 -16.72 7.54
CA HIS A 231 -3.68 -17.44 8.78
C HIS A 231 -3.53 -16.59 10.07
N PHE A 232 -3.67 -15.27 9.96
CA PHE A 232 -3.73 -14.39 11.12
C PHE A 232 -5.07 -14.55 11.84
N ASN A 233 -5.07 -14.31 13.15
CA ASN A 233 -6.31 -14.30 13.94
C ASN A 233 -6.85 -12.86 14.08
N ASN A 234 -8.09 -12.63 13.64
CA ASN A 234 -8.74 -11.32 13.64
C ASN A 234 -7.86 -10.24 12.96
N THR A 235 -7.56 -9.14 13.65
CA THR A 235 -6.75 -8.03 13.14
C THR A 235 -5.27 -8.13 13.50
N ASN A 236 -4.81 -9.28 14.02
CA ASN A 236 -3.38 -9.50 14.33
C ASN A 236 -2.60 -9.90 13.08
N PHE A 237 -2.72 -9.11 12.01
CA PHE A 237 -2.21 -9.43 10.67
C PHE A 237 -0.72 -9.81 10.67
N LEU A 238 0.10 -9.06 11.41
CA LEU A 238 1.55 -9.26 11.47
C LEU A 238 2.00 -10.52 12.24
N ARG A 239 1.05 -11.27 12.83
CA ARG A 239 1.31 -12.56 13.50
C ARG A 239 0.90 -13.76 12.65
N GLY A 240 0.44 -13.52 11.42
CA GLY A 240 0.15 -14.58 10.45
C GLY A 240 1.42 -15.19 9.86
N ASP A 241 1.24 -16.23 9.06
CA ASP A 241 2.30 -16.84 8.27
C ASP A 241 2.74 -15.87 7.17
N LEU A 242 4.05 -15.61 7.12
CA LEU A 242 4.66 -14.68 6.16
C LEU A 242 5.25 -15.45 4.96
N SER A 243 4.89 -15.04 3.75
CA SER A 243 5.56 -15.47 2.52
C SER A 243 6.01 -14.27 1.68
N GLU A 244 7.08 -14.43 0.89
CA GLU A 244 7.61 -13.39 0.00
C GLU A 244 7.38 -13.80 -1.46
N GLN A 245 6.64 -12.99 -2.20
CA GLN A 245 6.56 -13.08 -3.65
C GLN A 245 7.45 -12.00 -4.28
N LYS A 246 8.47 -12.43 -5.02
CA LYS A 246 9.33 -11.51 -5.78
C LYS A 246 8.58 -11.06 -7.03
N SER A 247 8.47 -9.75 -7.22
CA SER A 247 7.95 -9.20 -8.46
C SER A 247 8.98 -9.42 -9.58
N GLN A 248 8.51 -9.62 -10.82
CA GLN A 248 9.42 -9.61 -11.96
C GLN A 248 10.13 -8.25 -12.00
N VAL A 249 11.46 -8.27 -12.04
CA VAL A 249 12.34 -7.10 -11.90
C VAL A 249 11.86 -5.95 -12.81
N PHE A 250 11.30 -4.90 -12.22
CA PHE A 250 11.08 -3.63 -12.92
C PHE A 250 12.42 -2.89 -12.94
N TYR A 251 13.04 -2.80 -14.11
CA TYR A 251 14.17 -1.90 -14.32
C TYR A 251 13.63 -0.47 -14.44
N ALA A 252 13.73 0.29 -13.35
CA ALA A 252 13.54 1.73 -13.38
C ALA A 252 14.92 2.40 -13.47
N ASN A 253 15.16 3.23 -14.48
CA ASN A 253 16.40 4.00 -14.63
C ASN A 253 16.48 5.23 -13.70
N PHE A 254 15.52 5.39 -12.79
CA PHE A 254 15.40 6.51 -11.85
C PHE A 254 14.63 6.02 -10.61
N PRO A 255 14.62 6.75 -9.47
CA PRO A 255 13.90 6.32 -8.28
C PRO A 255 12.39 6.40 -8.53
N ILE A 256 11.83 5.38 -9.16
CA ILE A 256 10.40 5.18 -9.28
C ILE A 256 9.95 4.53 -7.97
N ARG A 257 9.04 5.19 -7.24
CA ARG A 257 8.21 4.54 -6.21
C ARG A 257 7.37 3.50 -6.94
N ILE A 258 7.46 2.25 -6.49
CA ILE A 258 6.77 1.13 -7.14
C ILE A 258 5.47 0.89 -6.37
N TYR A 259 4.37 0.93 -7.11
CA TYR A 259 2.99 0.71 -6.69
C TYR A 259 2.48 -0.59 -7.31
#